data_AF-Q9S6U8-F1
#
_entry.id   AF-Q9S6U8-F1
#
_cell.length_a   1.000
_cell.length_b   1.000
_cell.length_c   1.000
_cell.angle_alpha   90.00
_cell.angle_beta   90.00
_cell.angle_gamma   90.00
#
_symmetry.space_group_name_H-M   'P 1'
#
loop_
_entity.id
_entity.type
_entity.pdbx_description
1 polymer ?
#
loop_
_entity_poly.entity_id
_entity_poly.type
_entity_poly.pdbx_seq_one_letter_code
_entity_poly.pdbx_strand_id
1 'polypeptide(L)'
;GVPIEEIMDSIRVIGRDNARTPMQWDESKNAGFSTGQPWLAVNPNYEMINVQEALANPDSIFYTYQKLVQIRKENSWLIRADFELLDTADKVFAYIRKDGDRRFLVVANLSNEEQDLTVEGKVKSVLIENTLAQEVFEKQILVPWDAFCVELL
;
A
#
# COMPACT_ATOMS: atom_id res chain seq x y z
N GLY A 1 -16.24 -25.55 -27.23
CA GLY A 1 -16.44 -24.28 -26.50
C GLY A 1 -15.48 -24.24 -25.34
N VAL A 2 -15.20 -23.06 -24.78
CA VAL A 2 -14.36 -22.91 -23.59
C VAL A 2 -15.08 -23.54 -22.37
N PRO A 3 -14.41 -24.32 -21.52
CA PRO A 3 -14.99 -24.88 -20.30
C PRO A 3 -15.51 -23.79 -19.36
N ILE A 4 -16.62 -24.06 -18.65
CA ILE A 4 -17.22 -23.09 -17.72
C ILE A 4 -16.24 -22.66 -16.63
N GLU A 5 -15.40 -23.56 -16.12
CA GLU A 5 -14.41 -23.23 -15.10
C GLU A 5 -13.37 -22.23 -15.62
N GLU A 6 -12.88 -22.36 -16.85
CA GLU A 6 -11.93 -21.40 -17.42
C GLU A 6 -12.57 -20.00 -17.59
N ILE A 7 -13.87 -19.97 -17.92
CA ILE A 7 -14.64 -18.72 -17.96
C ILE A 7 -14.77 -18.14 -16.55
N MET A 8 -15.08 -18.97 -15.56
CA MET A 8 -15.22 -18.54 -14.17
C MET A 8 -13.89 -18.08 -13.56
N ASP A 9 -12.76 -18.72 -13.89
CA ASP A 9 -11.42 -18.27 -13.50
C ASP A 9 -11.11 -16.90 -14.06
N SER A 10 -11.41 -16.68 -15.34
CA SER A 10 -11.26 -15.34 -15.94
C SER A 10 -12.13 -14.32 -15.20
N ILE A 11 -13.39 -14.64 -14.91
CA ILE A 11 -14.28 -13.76 -14.15
C ILE A 11 -13.75 -13.49 -12.74
N ARG A 12 -13.22 -14.50 -12.04
CA ARG A 12 -12.63 -14.34 -10.70
C ARG A 12 -11.45 -13.37 -10.70
N VAL A 13 -10.67 -13.31 -11.77
CA VAL A 13 -9.50 -12.42 -11.87
C VAL A 13 -9.86 -11.01 -12.35
N ILE A 14 -10.66 -10.89 -13.43
CA ILE A 14 -10.88 -9.60 -14.12
C ILE A 14 -12.33 -9.08 -14.04
N GLY A 15 -13.22 -9.81 -13.37
CA GLY A 15 -14.63 -9.46 -13.25
C GLY A 15 -14.85 -8.15 -12.49
N ARG A 16 -15.68 -7.27 -13.05
CA ARG A 16 -16.00 -5.97 -12.42
C ARG A 16 -16.70 -6.10 -11.07
N ASP A 17 -17.41 -7.20 -10.85
CA ASP A 17 -18.16 -7.42 -9.61
C ASP A 17 -17.25 -7.71 -8.41
N ASN A 18 -15.98 -8.08 -8.64
CA ASN A 18 -14.96 -8.19 -7.59
C ASN A 18 -14.78 -6.89 -6.78
N ALA A 19 -14.97 -5.73 -7.41
CA ALA A 19 -14.85 -4.41 -6.78
C ALA A 19 -16.20 -3.82 -6.33
N ARG A 20 -17.28 -4.60 -6.39
CA ARG A 20 -18.65 -4.15 -6.11
C ARG A 20 -19.34 -4.93 -5.02
N THR A 21 -18.67 -5.93 -4.43
CA THR A 21 -19.17 -6.61 -3.24
C THR A 21 -19.43 -5.56 -2.14
N PRO A 22 -20.42 -5.78 -1.28
CA PRO A 22 -20.76 -4.82 -0.24
C PRO A 22 -19.57 -4.44 0.65
N MET A 23 -19.57 -3.19 1.14
CA MET A 23 -18.56 -2.70 2.09
C MET A 23 -18.62 -3.49 3.39
N GLN A 24 -17.45 -3.85 3.92
CA GLN A 24 -17.30 -4.67 5.12
C GLN A 24 -17.07 -3.79 6.35
N TRP A 25 -18.13 -3.45 7.08
CA TRP A 25 -18.07 -2.53 8.22
C TRP A 25 -17.64 -3.23 9.52
N ASP A 26 -18.20 -4.38 9.82
CA ASP A 26 -17.96 -5.14 11.04
C ASP A 26 -18.18 -6.65 10.82
N GLU A 27 -18.13 -7.46 11.88
CA GLU A 27 -18.36 -8.92 11.83
C GLU A 27 -19.84 -9.33 11.92
N SER A 28 -20.77 -8.38 11.94
CA SER A 28 -22.20 -8.70 12.02
C SER A 28 -22.73 -9.24 10.69
N LYS A 29 -24.01 -9.63 10.68
CA LYS A 29 -24.68 -10.16 9.49
C LYS A 29 -24.46 -9.22 8.28
N ASN A 30 -24.02 -9.78 7.16
CA ASN A 30 -23.66 -9.05 5.94
C ASN A 30 -22.59 -7.96 6.16
N ALA A 31 -21.66 -8.20 7.09
CA ALA A 31 -20.60 -7.27 7.47
C ALA A 31 -21.11 -5.87 7.87
N GLY A 32 -22.27 -5.78 8.51
CA GLY A 32 -22.88 -4.50 8.90
C GLY A 32 -23.42 -3.67 7.72
N PHE A 33 -23.33 -4.15 6.48
CA PHE A 33 -23.78 -3.41 5.30
C PHE A 33 -25.31 -3.28 5.22
N SER A 34 -26.04 -4.34 5.59
CA SER A 34 -27.50 -4.37 5.51
C SER A 34 -28.08 -5.45 6.41
N THR A 35 -29.27 -5.20 6.95
CA THR A 35 -30.06 -6.22 7.67
C THR A 35 -30.80 -7.18 6.72
N GLY A 36 -31.04 -6.75 5.48
CA GLY A 36 -31.71 -7.52 4.41
C GLY A 36 -30.76 -8.41 3.60
N GLN A 37 -31.16 -8.82 2.40
CA GLN A 37 -30.29 -9.52 1.46
C GLN A 37 -29.56 -8.50 0.58
N PRO A 38 -28.22 -8.42 0.62
CA PRO A 38 -27.47 -7.55 -0.27
C PRO A 38 -27.58 -8.00 -1.74
N TRP A 39 -27.45 -7.05 -2.65
CA TRP A 39 -27.58 -7.25 -4.10
C TRP A 39 -26.42 -8.07 -4.72
N LEU A 40 -25.28 -8.13 -4.04
CA LEU A 40 -24.18 -9.07 -4.27
C LEU A 40 -23.76 -9.70 -2.95
N ALA A 41 -23.20 -10.91 -3.00
CA ALA A 41 -22.69 -11.57 -1.80
C ALA A 41 -21.55 -10.75 -1.16
N VAL A 42 -21.55 -10.71 0.18
CA VAL A 42 -20.42 -10.20 0.96
C VAL A 42 -19.27 -11.21 0.86
N ASN A 43 -18.04 -10.74 0.73
CA ASN A 43 -16.90 -11.64 0.72
C ASN A 43 -16.77 -12.31 2.11
N PRO A 44 -16.66 -13.65 2.20
CA PRO A 44 -16.54 -14.34 3.49
C PRO A 44 -15.39 -13.88 4.38
N ASN A 45 -14.36 -13.21 3.82
CA ASN A 45 -13.24 -12.69 4.59
C ASN A 45 -13.58 -11.50 5.51
N TYR A 46 -14.84 -11.03 5.54
CA TYR A 46 -15.26 -9.89 6.37
C TYR A 46 -15.09 -10.10 7.87
N GLU A 47 -15.04 -11.36 8.32
CA GLU A 47 -14.71 -11.71 9.71
C GLU A 47 -13.29 -11.28 10.10
N MET A 48 -12.37 -11.15 9.14
CA MET A 48 -10.99 -10.68 9.39
C MET A 48 -10.69 -9.31 8.76
N ILE A 49 -11.40 -8.96 7.69
CA ILE A 49 -11.17 -7.73 6.91
C ILE A 49 -12.42 -6.86 7.02
N ASN A 50 -12.47 -5.96 7.99
CA ASN A 50 -13.57 -5.01 8.12
C ASN A 50 -13.11 -3.68 8.74
N VAL A 51 -13.96 -2.66 8.68
CA VAL A 51 -13.65 -1.30 9.17
C VAL A 51 -13.45 -1.29 10.69
N GLN A 52 -14.27 -2.01 11.45
CA GLN A 52 -14.15 -2.08 12.91
C GLN A 52 -12.76 -2.58 13.33
N GLU A 53 -12.32 -3.71 12.78
CA GLU A 53 -11.00 -4.29 13.05
C GLU A 53 -9.86 -3.39 12.56
N ALA A 54 -10.00 -2.79 11.37
CA ALA A 54 -9.01 -1.85 10.86
C ALA A 54 -8.87 -0.59 11.74
N LEU A 55 -9.96 -0.09 12.32
CA LEU A 55 -9.93 1.05 13.24
C LEU A 55 -9.36 0.69 14.61
N ALA A 56 -9.57 -0.55 15.07
CA ALA A 56 -9.07 -1.03 16.36
C ALA A 56 -7.56 -1.31 16.34
N ASN A 57 -6.99 -1.68 15.19
CA ASN A 57 -5.56 -1.94 15.02
C ASN A 57 -4.79 -0.67 14.58
N PRO A 58 -3.90 -0.10 15.42
CA PRO A 58 -3.10 1.09 15.07
C PRO A 58 -2.16 0.88 13.87
N ASP A 59 -1.74 -0.36 13.60
CA ASP A 59 -0.83 -0.71 12.52
C ASP A 59 -1.59 -1.14 11.24
N SER A 60 -2.89 -0.86 11.17
CA SER A 60 -3.71 -1.25 10.03
C SER A 60 -3.44 -0.42 8.77
N ILE A 61 -3.83 -1.00 7.63
CA ILE A 61 -3.83 -0.34 6.32
C ILE A 61 -4.60 1.00 6.37
N PHE A 62 -5.68 1.08 7.16
CA PHE A 62 -6.48 2.30 7.30
C PHE A 62 -5.61 3.49 7.76
N TYR A 63 -4.79 3.28 8.80
CA TYR A 63 -3.94 4.35 9.34
C TYR A 63 -2.76 4.69 8.42
N THR A 64 -2.24 3.74 7.64
CA THR A 64 -1.32 4.04 6.54
C THR A 64 -1.93 5.03 5.55
N TYR A 65 -3.15 4.76 5.06
CA TYR A 65 -3.85 5.65 4.12
C TYR A 65 -4.19 7.00 4.75
N GLN A 66 -4.66 7.02 6.01
CA GLN A 66 -4.92 8.25 6.73
C GLN A 66 -3.66 9.13 6.82
N LYS A 67 -2.52 8.54 7.18
CA LYS A 67 -1.23 9.24 7.26
C LYS A 67 -0.79 9.77 5.90
N LEU A 68 -0.93 9.00 4.81
CA LEU A 68 -0.63 9.47 3.46
C LEU A 68 -1.48 10.69 3.05
N VAL A 69 -2.78 10.67 3.37
CA VAL A 69 -3.68 11.81 3.12
C VAL A 69 -3.25 13.03 3.95
N GLN A 70 -2.88 12.84 5.20
CA GLN A 70 -2.37 13.90 6.06
C GLN A 70 -1.07 14.50 5.51
N ILE A 71 -0.09 13.66 5.16
CA ILE A 71 1.18 14.10 4.55
C ILE A 71 0.88 14.95 3.31
N ARG A 72 -0.01 14.52 2.41
CA ARG A 72 -0.40 15.30 1.22
C ARG A 72 -0.97 16.67 1.57
N LYS A 73 -1.80 16.79 2.60
CA LYS A 73 -2.42 18.05 2.99
C LYS A 73 -1.42 19.02 3.63
N GLU A 74 -0.50 18.50 4.44
CA GLU A 74 0.45 19.31 5.21
C GLU A 74 1.70 19.68 4.41
N ASN A 75 1.97 18.98 3.30
CA ASN A 75 3.21 19.09 2.57
C ASN A 75 2.99 19.48 1.09
N SER A 76 3.14 20.77 0.80
CA SER A 76 3.01 21.29 -0.58
C SER A 76 4.05 20.71 -1.56
N TRP A 77 5.18 20.19 -1.07
CA TRP A 77 6.19 19.55 -1.90
C TRP A 77 5.64 18.33 -2.63
N LEU A 78 4.63 17.62 -2.11
CA LEU A 78 4.03 16.49 -2.83
C LEU A 78 3.38 16.91 -4.16
N ILE A 79 2.96 18.17 -4.26
CA ILE A 79 2.35 18.77 -5.46
C ILE A 79 3.42 19.37 -6.38
N ARG A 80 4.45 19.99 -5.81
CA ARG A 80 5.42 20.84 -6.53
C ARG A 80 6.73 20.17 -6.88
N ALA A 81 7.16 19.21 -6.07
CA ALA A 81 8.47 18.59 -6.20
C ALA A 81 8.59 17.87 -7.54
N ASP A 82 9.78 17.96 -8.13
CA ASP A 82 10.15 17.18 -9.31
C ASP A 82 10.10 15.68 -9.01
N PHE A 83 10.15 14.88 -10.05
CA PHE A 83 10.18 13.42 -9.98
C PHE A 83 11.39 12.89 -10.73
N GLU A 84 12.18 12.06 -10.06
CA GLU A 84 13.37 11.40 -10.61
C GLU A 84 13.27 9.90 -10.29
N LEU A 85 13.11 9.08 -11.33
CA LEU A 85 13.11 7.62 -11.19
C LEU A 85 14.54 7.13 -10.93
N LEU A 86 14.71 6.21 -9.99
CA LEU A 86 16.00 5.59 -9.71
C LEU A 86 16.16 4.28 -10.48
N ASP A 87 17.39 3.97 -10.86
CA ASP A 87 17.76 2.69 -11.46
C ASP A 87 17.95 1.66 -10.34
N THR A 88 16.99 0.76 -10.19
CA THR A 88 16.94 -0.27 -9.14
C THR A 88 16.62 -1.64 -9.75
N ALA A 89 16.66 -2.70 -8.93
CA ALA A 89 16.23 -4.02 -9.37
C ALA A 89 14.80 -4.00 -9.94
N ASP A 90 14.48 -4.91 -10.87
CA ASP A 90 13.20 -4.93 -11.63
C ASP A 90 11.94 -4.90 -10.75
N LYS A 91 12.02 -5.50 -9.55
CA LYS A 91 10.91 -5.62 -8.59
C LYS A 91 10.88 -4.48 -7.56
N VAL A 92 11.84 -3.56 -7.61
CA VAL A 92 11.94 -2.41 -6.73
C VAL A 92 11.49 -1.17 -7.49
N PHE A 93 10.52 -0.45 -6.92
CA PHE A 93 10.09 0.84 -7.43
C PHE A 93 10.60 1.93 -6.49
N ALA A 94 11.60 2.69 -6.95
CA ALA A 94 12.20 3.75 -6.16
C ALA A 94 12.34 5.06 -6.96
N TYR A 95 12.11 6.18 -6.29
CA TYR A 95 12.21 7.50 -6.89
C TYR A 95 12.51 8.59 -5.87
N ILE A 96 13.08 9.70 -6.35
CA ILE A 96 13.29 10.91 -5.57
C ILE A 96 12.24 11.95 -5.94
N ARG A 97 11.69 12.62 -4.93
CA ARG A 97 10.97 13.88 -5.07
C ARG A 97 11.89 15.00 -4.61
N LYS A 98 12.12 16.00 -5.47
CA LYS A 98 13.03 17.11 -5.17
C LYS A 98 12.29 18.44 -5.07
N ASP A 99 12.45 19.14 -3.95
CA ASP A 99 11.84 20.44 -3.68
C ASP A 99 12.92 21.41 -3.19
N GLY A 100 13.51 22.16 -4.13
CA GLY A 100 14.72 22.95 -3.89
C GLY A 100 15.90 22.05 -3.49
N ASP A 101 16.46 22.29 -2.30
CA ASP A 101 17.55 21.49 -1.73
C ASP A 101 17.06 20.24 -0.98
N ARG A 102 15.74 20.09 -0.78
CA ARG A 102 15.16 18.93 -0.08
C ARG A 102 14.97 17.78 -1.05
N ARG A 103 15.33 16.57 -0.60
CA ARG A 103 15.18 15.32 -1.34
C ARG A 103 14.39 14.33 -0.51
N PHE A 104 13.34 13.76 -1.10
CA PHE A 104 12.54 12.71 -0.48
C PHE A 104 12.67 11.43 -1.29
N LEU A 105 13.21 10.40 -0.67
CA LEU A 105 13.30 9.08 -1.26
C LEU A 105 12.04 8.29 -0.94
N VAL A 106 11.41 7.74 -1.98
CA VAL A 106 10.33 6.77 -1.88
C VAL A 106 10.82 5.45 -2.45
N VAL A 107 10.60 4.37 -1.72
CA VAL A 107 10.98 3.01 -2.11
C VAL A 107 9.81 2.06 -1.83
N ALA A 108 9.58 1.12 -2.74
CA ALA A 108 8.68 0.00 -2.54
C ALA A 108 9.22 -1.27 -3.22
N ASN A 109 9.33 -2.38 -2.47
CA ASN A 109 9.52 -3.71 -3.02
C ASN A 109 8.16 -4.27 -3.46
N LEU A 110 7.95 -4.45 -4.76
CA LEU A 110 6.68 -4.91 -5.33
C LEU A 110 6.68 -6.43 -5.54
N SER A 111 7.25 -7.18 -4.59
CA SER A 111 7.40 -8.62 -4.71
C SER A 111 7.35 -9.37 -3.38
N ASN A 112 7.19 -10.70 -3.50
CA ASN A 112 7.25 -11.65 -2.40
C ASN A 112 8.69 -12.12 -2.09
N GLU A 113 9.70 -11.47 -2.66
CA GLU A 113 11.12 -11.86 -2.54
C GLU A 113 11.93 -10.73 -1.91
N GLU A 114 13.03 -11.06 -1.26
CA GLU A 114 14.03 -10.06 -0.87
C GLU A 114 14.65 -9.43 -2.12
N GLN A 115 14.95 -8.13 -2.05
CA GLN A 115 15.57 -7.38 -3.15
C GLN A 115 16.73 -6.55 -2.63
N ASP A 116 17.79 -6.43 -3.43
CA ASP A 116 18.87 -5.50 -3.15
C ASP A 116 18.42 -4.06 -3.41
N LEU A 117 18.85 -3.14 -2.57
CA LEU A 117 18.63 -1.71 -2.74
C LEU A 117 19.93 -0.96 -2.50
N THR A 118 20.51 -0.41 -3.57
CA THR A 118 21.65 0.51 -3.45
C THR A 118 21.14 1.94 -3.29
N VAL A 119 21.20 2.47 -2.07
CA VAL A 119 20.81 3.86 -1.76
C VAL A 119 21.92 4.58 -1.01
N GLU A 120 22.26 5.77 -1.51
CA GLU A 120 23.25 6.66 -0.91
C GLU A 120 22.59 7.74 -0.05
N GLY A 121 23.33 8.23 0.94
CA GLY A 121 22.89 9.32 1.82
C GLY A 121 22.52 8.84 3.21
N LYS A 122 21.89 9.72 3.99
CA LYS A 122 21.48 9.47 5.36
C LYS A 122 20.04 9.91 5.54
N VAL A 123 19.28 9.14 6.31
CA VAL A 123 17.91 9.48 6.69
C VAL A 123 17.95 10.70 7.62
N LYS A 124 17.34 11.81 7.18
CA LYS A 124 17.11 12.99 8.01
C LYS A 124 15.85 12.83 8.86
N SER A 125 14.77 12.35 8.24
CA SER A 125 13.50 12.06 8.90
C SER A 125 12.69 11.03 8.12
N VAL A 126 11.87 10.25 8.83
CA VAL A 126 10.94 9.30 8.24
C VAL A 126 9.56 9.96 8.13
N LEU A 127 8.95 9.91 6.94
CA LEU A 127 7.60 10.41 6.72
C LEU A 127 6.59 9.29 6.94
N ILE A 128 6.81 8.14 6.32
CA ILE A 128 5.99 6.93 6.48
C ILE A 128 6.83 5.70 6.14
N GLU A 129 6.58 4.61 6.84
CA GLU A 129 7.27 3.34 6.62
C GLU A 129 6.36 2.19 7.10
N ASN A 130 6.40 1.05 6.42
CA ASN A 130 5.82 -0.21 6.91
C ASN A 130 6.90 -1.19 7.39
N THR A 131 8.15 -0.75 7.36
CA THR A 131 9.39 -1.44 7.72
C THR A 131 10.35 -0.41 8.31
N LEU A 132 11.42 -0.80 8.97
CA LEU A 132 12.37 0.18 9.52
C LEU A 132 13.33 0.66 8.43
N ALA A 133 13.08 1.84 7.85
CA ALA A 133 13.89 2.38 6.75
C ALA A 133 15.38 2.48 7.12
N GLN A 134 15.68 2.81 8.37
CA GLN A 134 17.06 2.89 8.87
C GLN A 134 17.81 1.55 8.72
N GLU A 135 17.15 0.42 8.98
CA GLU A 135 17.78 -0.90 8.81
C GLU A 135 18.02 -1.23 7.34
N VAL A 136 17.12 -0.82 6.45
CA VAL A 136 17.29 -0.98 5.00
C VAL A 136 18.50 -0.18 4.51
N PHE A 137 18.72 1.04 5.01
CA PHE A 137 19.91 1.82 4.66
C PHE A 137 21.21 1.19 5.16
N GLU A 138 21.18 0.48 6.29
CA GLU A 138 22.36 -0.19 6.84
C GLU A 138 22.67 -1.50 6.13
N LYS A 139 21.64 -2.29 5.83
CA LYS A 139 21.76 -3.63 5.24
C LYS A 139 21.76 -3.61 3.71
N GLN A 140 21.19 -2.56 3.10
CA GLN A 140 20.97 -2.43 1.65
C GLN A 140 20.09 -3.56 1.08
N ILE A 141 19.17 -4.08 1.91
CA ILE A 141 18.24 -5.17 1.58
C ILE A 141 16.82 -4.74 1.92
N LEU A 142 15.90 -4.97 0.99
CA LEU A 142 14.45 -4.87 1.18
C LEU A 142 13.87 -6.26 1.38
N VAL A 143 13.11 -6.46 2.46
CA VAL A 143 12.30 -7.69 2.63
C VAL A 143 11.01 -7.59 1.81
N PRO A 144 10.25 -8.69 1.61
CA PRO A 144 9.03 -8.68 0.82
C PRO A 144 8.06 -7.55 1.24
N TRP A 145 7.60 -6.76 0.27
CA TRP A 145 6.66 -5.66 0.45
C TRP A 145 7.12 -4.47 1.30
N ASP A 146 8.42 -4.36 1.60
CA ASP A 146 8.99 -3.17 2.23
C ASP A 146 8.67 -1.91 1.43
N ALA A 147 8.17 -0.88 2.12
CA ALA A 147 7.87 0.41 1.53
C ALA A 147 8.04 1.54 2.55
N PHE A 148 8.72 2.60 2.13
CA PHE A 148 8.94 3.78 2.97
C PHE A 148 9.14 5.05 2.14
N CYS A 149 8.96 6.19 2.82
CA CYS A 149 9.30 7.52 2.34
C CYS A 149 10.11 8.25 3.42
N VAL A 150 11.30 8.72 3.06
CA VAL A 150 12.21 9.44 3.97
C VAL A 150 12.70 10.74 3.35
N GLU A 151 12.95 11.76 4.17
CA GLU A 151 13.74 12.93 3.76
C GLU A 151 15.23 12.58 3.93
N LEU A 152 16.03 12.88 2.91
CA LEU A 152 17.48 12.67 2.93
C LEU A 152 18.21 13.92 3.44
N LEU A 153 19.40 13.71 4.00
CA LEU A 153 20.37 14.78 4.29
C LEU A 153 21.03 15.35 3.02
#